data_AF-A0A7S2L159-F1
#
_entry.id   AF-A0A7S2L159-F1
#
_cell.length_a   1.000
_cell.length_b   1.000
_cell.length_c   1.000
_cell.angle_alpha   90.00
_cell.angle_beta   90.00
_cell.angle_gamma   90.00
#
_symmetry.space_group_name_H-M   'P 1'
#
loop_
_entity.id
_entity.type
_entity.pdbx_description
1 polymer ?
#
loop_
_entity_poly.entity_id
_entity_poly.type
_entity_poly.pdbx_seq_one_letter_code
_entity_poly.pdbx_strand_id
1 'polypeptide(L)'
;TSAVKANLGLSFVAYSSLITMFCWSAFWLVSAVPTIYITSGCDAQAGACENEANGLVVFLLLVSFYWTYQVIQNTVHVTVAGVVGTWWYVPIEASSFCSRSIGDSYFRSLTYSFGSICLGSLVVAIVESLVTMVRNLRESGDGGSVFLCIAECLLALLRDIIEYFNTWAFTYVG
;
A
#
# COMPACT_ATOMS: atom_id res chain seq x y z
N THR A 1 -9.31 20.25 11.84
CA THR A 1 -9.90 19.39 12.91
C THR A 1 -11.41 19.52 13.05
N SER A 2 -12.04 20.67 12.74
CA SER A 2 -13.50 20.84 12.83
C SER A 2 -14.31 20.00 11.83
N ALA A 3 -13.84 19.84 10.58
CA ALA A 3 -14.52 19.03 9.55
C ALA A 3 -14.55 17.52 9.86
N VAL A 4 -13.45 16.98 10.45
CA VAL A 4 -13.34 15.57 10.85
C VAL A 4 -14.26 15.27 12.04
N LYS A 5 -14.34 16.18 13.02
CA LYS A 5 -15.25 16.05 14.16
C LYS A 5 -16.73 16.16 13.77
N ALA A 6 -17.04 16.86 12.68
CA ALA A 6 -18.39 16.96 12.12
C ALA A 6 -18.81 15.73 11.31
N ASN A 7 -17.85 14.93 10.81
CA ASN A 7 -18.08 13.77 9.95
C ASN A 7 -17.54 12.48 10.58
N LEU A 8 -18.28 11.93 11.55
CA LEU A 8 -17.98 10.64 12.18
C LEU A 8 -17.88 9.47 11.18
N GLY A 9 -18.46 9.58 9.98
CA GLY A 9 -18.30 8.59 8.91
C GLY A 9 -16.87 8.47 8.37
N LEU A 10 -16.00 9.48 8.53
CA LEU A 10 -14.57 9.36 8.21
C LEU A 10 -13.88 8.35 9.14
N SER A 11 -14.28 8.30 10.41
CA SER A 11 -13.78 7.28 11.35
C SER A 11 -14.22 5.89 10.89
N PHE A 12 -15.43 5.74 10.39
CA PHE A 12 -15.90 4.46 9.83
C PHE A 12 -15.05 4.01 8.63
N VAL A 13 -14.75 4.91 7.67
CA VAL A 13 -13.86 4.61 6.52
C VAL A 13 -12.45 4.24 6.99
N ALA A 14 -11.91 4.93 7.99
CA ALA A 14 -10.61 4.60 8.55
C ALA A 14 -10.62 3.20 9.19
N TYR A 15 -11.58 2.89 10.06
CA TYR A 15 -11.66 1.57 10.70
C TYR A 15 -11.95 0.44 9.70
N SER A 16 -12.79 0.67 8.69
CA SER A 16 -13.04 -0.33 7.65
C SER A 16 -11.79 -0.62 6.84
N SER A 17 -11.03 0.41 6.44
CA SER A 17 -9.77 0.25 5.72
C SER A 17 -8.70 -0.50 6.55
N LEU A 18 -8.65 -0.28 7.86
CA LEU A 18 -7.76 -1.00 8.78
C LEU A 18 -8.14 -2.48 8.87
N ILE A 19 -9.44 -2.80 8.98
CA ILE A 19 -9.92 -4.19 8.99
C ILE A 19 -9.56 -4.87 7.67
N THR A 20 -9.80 -4.20 6.54
CA THR A 20 -9.44 -4.72 5.22
C THR A 20 -7.93 -4.98 5.11
N MET A 21 -7.10 -4.08 5.60
CA MET A 21 -5.64 -4.24 5.61
C MET A 21 -5.20 -5.42 6.48
N PHE A 22 -5.79 -5.57 7.67
CA PHE A 22 -5.51 -6.70 8.55
C PHE A 22 -5.89 -8.02 7.89
N CYS A 23 -7.11 -8.14 7.35
CA CYS A 23 -7.56 -9.32 6.63
C CYS A 23 -6.66 -9.65 5.43
N TRP A 24 -6.26 -8.63 4.65
CA TRP A 24 -5.34 -8.81 3.55
C TRP A 24 -3.97 -9.31 4.02
N SER A 25 -3.41 -8.76 5.09
CA SER A 25 -2.12 -9.20 5.63
C SER A 25 -2.15 -10.67 6.10
N ALA A 26 -3.25 -11.10 6.74
CA ALA A 26 -3.43 -12.49 7.15
C ALA A 26 -3.53 -13.42 5.93
N PHE A 27 -4.33 -13.05 4.93
CA PHE A 27 -4.46 -13.81 3.68
C PHE A 27 -3.12 -13.90 2.93
N TRP A 28 -2.40 -12.78 2.85
CA TRP A 28 -1.10 -12.73 2.21
C TRP A 28 -0.09 -13.64 2.92
N LEU A 29 -0.02 -13.63 4.26
CA LEU A 29 0.87 -14.52 5.03
C LEU A 29 0.56 -16.00 4.79
N VAL A 30 -0.73 -16.37 4.83
CA VAL A 30 -1.17 -17.75 4.56
C VAL A 30 -0.84 -18.20 3.14
N SER A 31 -0.73 -17.27 2.19
CA SER A 31 -0.38 -17.58 0.80
C SER A 31 1.13 -17.57 0.55
N ALA A 32 1.84 -16.58 1.09
CA ALA A 32 3.26 -16.35 0.86
C ALA A 32 4.14 -17.41 1.53
N VAL A 33 3.88 -17.76 2.79
CA VAL A 33 4.72 -18.72 3.53
C VAL A 33 4.70 -20.10 2.88
N PRO A 34 3.55 -20.71 2.55
CA PRO A 34 3.55 -22.01 1.87
C PRO A 34 4.13 -21.94 0.46
N THR A 35 3.93 -20.84 -0.26
CA THR A 35 4.53 -20.66 -1.60
C THR A 35 6.05 -20.71 -1.52
N ILE A 36 6.65 -19.97 -0.58
CA ILE A 36 8.10 -20.00 -0.35
C ILE A 36 8.54 -21.42 0.05
N TYR A 37 7.82 -22.04 0.99
CA TYR A 37 8.14 -23.38 1.49
C TYR A 37 8.17 -24.45 0.39
N ILE A 38 7.15 -24.46 -0.47
CA ILE A 38 7.02 -25.43 -1.56
C ILE A 38 8.07 -25.14 -2.65
N THR A 39 8.26 -23.87 -3.02
CA THR A 39 9.22 -23.50 -4.08
C THR A 39 10.68 -23.71 -3.68
N SER A 40 10.98 -23.64 -2.38
CA SER A 40 12.31 -23.95 -1.82
C SER A 40 12.54 -25.45 -1.56
N GLY A 41 11.52 -26.30 -1.78
CA GLY A 41 11.63 -27.74 -1.52
C GLY A 41 11.87 -28.05 -0.04
N CYS A 42 11.26 -27.28 0.87
CA CYS A 42 11.43 -27.53 2.30
C CYS A 42 10.63 -28.76 2.76
N ASP A 43 11.24 -29.60 3.58
CA ASP A 43 10.60 -30.76 4.20
C ASP A 43 10.32 -30.49 5.69
N ALA A 44 9.06 -30.67 6.10
CA ALA A 44 8.60 -30.36 7.45
C ALA A 44 9.09 -31.39 8.47
N GLN A 45 9.41 -32.59 8.00
CA GLN A 45 9.93 -33.68 8.82
C GLN A 45 11.44 -33.57 9.01
N ALA A 46 12.18 -33.18 7.97
CA ALA A 46 13.64 -33.02 8.03
C ALA A 46 14.10 -31.66 8.56
N GLY A 47 13.24 -30.63 8.53
CA GLY A 47 13.58 -29.27 8.97
C GLY A 47 14.63 -28.58 8.09
N ALA A 48 14.81 -29.06 6.86
CA ALA A 48 15.80 -28.56 5.89
C ALA A 48 15.10 -28.15 4.59
N CYS A 49 15.69 -27.16 3.91
CA CYS A 49 15.27 -26.71 2.59
C CYS A 49 16.37 -27.06 1.58
N GLU A 50 15.96 -27.62 0.44
CA GLU A 50 16.90 -28.01 -0.62
C GLU A 50 17.47 -26.80 -1.36
N ASN A 51 16.66 -25.76 -1.53
CA ASN A 51 17.01 -24.56 -2.29
C ASN A 51 16.72 -23.29 -1.50
N GLU A 52 17.51 -22.24 -1.76
CA GLU A 52 17.19 -20.89 -1.31
C GLU A 52 15.88 -20.41 -1.95
N ALA A 53 15.19 -19.48 -1.28
CA ALA A 53 13.95 -18.90 -1.81
C ALA A 53 14.21 -18.22 -3.16
N ASN A 54 13.40 -18.54 -4.17
CA ASN A 54 13.53 -17.92 -5.48
C ASN A 54 13.30 -16.40 -5.39
N GLY A 55 14.35 -15.61 -5.63
CA GLY A 55 14.30 -14.16 -5.50
C GLY A 55 13.21 -13.48 -6.34
N LEU A 56 12.85 -14.03 -7.52
CA LEU A 56 11.76 -13.51 -8.34
C LEU A 56 10.39 -13.78 -7.70
N VAL A 57 10.19 -14.94 -7.09
CA VAL A 57 8.95 -15.27 -6.38
C VAL A 57 8.80 -14.36 -5.16
N VAL A 58 9.87 -14.20 -4.38
CA VAL A 58 9.89 -13.28 -3.23
C VAL A 58 9.60 -11.84 -3.66
N PHE A 59 10.22 -11.38 -4.75
CA PHE A 59 9.97 -10.06 -5.32
C PHE A 59 8.50 -9.86 -5.69
N LEU A 60 7.89 -10.79 -6.44
CA LEU A 60 6.49 -10.67 -6.86
C LEU A 60 5.52 -10.72 -5.67
N LEU A 61 5.83 -11.52 -4.64
CA LEU A 61 5.06 -11.55 -3.40
C LEU A 61 5.13 -10.20 -2.66
N LEU A 62 6.32 -9.61 -2.56
CA LEU A 62 6.50 -8.26 -1.97
C LEU A 62 5.75 -7.19 -2.78
N VAL A 63 5.85 -7.22 -4.11
CA VAL A 63 5.12 -6.29 -4.98
C VAL A 63 3.62 -6.40 -4.74
N SER A 64 3.09 -7.63 -4.66
CA SER A 64 1.66 -7.85 -4.37
C SER A 64 1.25 -7.30 -3.01
N PHE A 65 2.09 -7.46 -1.98
CA PHE A 65 1.81 -6.95 -0.64
C PHE A 65 1.77 -5.41 -0.63
N TYR A 66 2.85 -4.78 -1.09
CA TYR A 66 2.98 -3.33 -1.08
C TYR A 66 1.98 -2.66 -2.02
N TRP A 67 1.64 -3.29 -3.14
CA TRP A 67 0.65 -2.75 -4.07
C TRP A 67 -0.71 -2.61 -3.41
N THR A 68 -1.22 -3.67 -2.78
CA THR A 68 -2.51 -3.60 -2.09
C THR A 68 -2.48 -2.61 -0.93
N TYR A 69 -1.38 -2.58 -0.17
CA TYR A 69 -1.20 -1.60 0.91
C TYR A 69 -1.31 -0.15 0.41
N GLN A 70 -0.56 0.17 -0.65
CA GLN A 70 -0.56 1.49 -1.27
C GLN A 70 -1.93 1.84 -1.87
N VAL A 71 -2.62 0.88 -2.51
CA VAL A 71 -3.98 1.09 -3.04
C VAL A 71 -4.95 1.47 -1.92
N ILE A 72 -4.93 0.75 -0.79
CA ILE A 72 -5.82 1.06 0.34
C ILE A 72 -5.51 2.45 0.90
N GLN A 73 -4.24 2.76 1.15
CA GLN A 73 -3.81 4.05 1.69
C GLN A 73 -4.21 5.22 0.77
N ASN A 74 -3.94 5.09 -0.53
CA ASN A 74 -4.25 6.13 -1.52
C ASN A 74 -5.77 6.29 -1.72
N THR A 75 -6.54 5.20 -1.65
CA THR A 75 -8.01 5.27 -1.70
C THR A 75 -8.57 6.05 -0.51
N VAL A 76 -8.07 5.80 0.71
CA VAL A 76 -8.45 6.58 1.90
C VAL A 76 -8.05 8.04 1.71
N HIS A 77 -6.85 8.32 1.17
CA HIS A 77 -6.39 9.69 0.94
C HIS A 77 -7.30 10.47 0.00
N VAL A 78 -7.65 9.89 -1.15
CA VAL A 78 -8.59 10.47 -2.14
C VAL A 78 -9.97 10.64 -1.53
N THR A 79 -10.45 9.66 -0.75
CA THR A 79 -11.76 9.74 -0.08
C THR A 79 -11.80 10.89 0.93
N VAL A 80 -10.74 11.07 1.73
CA VAL A 80 -10.64 12.17 2.69
C VAL A 80 -10.59 13.52 1.96
N ALA A 81 -9.82 13.64 0.88
CA ALA A 81 -9.75 14.85 0.06
C ALA A 81 -11.13 15.23 -0.49
N GLY A 82 -11.86 14.28 -1.08
CA GLY A 82 -13.20 14.53 -1.63
C GLY A 82 -14.25 14.89 -0.57
N VAL A 83 -14.19 14.26 0.62
CA VAL A 83 -15.08 14.62 1.74
C VAL A 83 -14.78 16.03 2.25
N VAL A 84 -13.51 16.41 2.37
CA VAL A 84 -13.11 17.77 2.78
C VAL A 84 -13.52 18.80 1.73
N GLY A 85 -13.33 18.50 0.44
CA GLY A 85 -13.80 19.33 -0.66
C GLY A 85 -15.31 19.55 -0.61
N THR A 86 -16.08 18.46 -0.45
CA THR A 86 -17.55 18.56 -0.34
C THR A 86 -18.00 19.33 0.89
N TRP A 87 -17.32 19.16 2.03
CA TRP A 87 -17.61 19.94 3.25
C TRP A 87 -17.40 21.45 3.05
N TRP A 88 -16.40 21.84 2.25
CA TRP A 88 -16.13 23.25 1.95
C TRP A 88 -17.17 23.88 1.01
N TYR A 89 -17.59 23.15 -0.04
CA TYR A 89 -18.50 23.70 -1.06
C TYR A 89 -19.99 23.48 -0.73
N VAL A 90 -20.35 22.42 -0.01
CA VAL A 90 -21.75 22.08 0.34
C VAL A 90 -21.84 21.57 1.79
N PRO A 91 -21.74 22.47 2.79
CA PRO A 91 -21.62 22.09 4.21
C PRO A 91 -22.87 21.41 4.79
N ILE A 92 -24.05 21.63 4.20
CA ILE A 92 -25.33 21.03 4.63
C ILE A 92 -25.36 19.52 4.36
N GLU A 93 -24.69 19.05 3.31
CA GLU A 93 -24.62 17.62 3.03
C GLU A 93 -23.57 16.92 3.89
N ALA A 94 -22.53 17.61 4.36
CA ALA A 94 -21.39 17.04 5.09
C ALA A 94 -21.49 17.16 6.63
N SER A 95 -22.71 17.18 7.20
CA SER A 95 -22.91 17.33 8.66
C SER A 95 -23.57 16.12 9.34
N SER A 96 -23.72 15.00 8.62
CA SER A 96 -24.40 13.79 9.11
C SER A 96 -23.46 12.57 9.17
N PHE A 97 -23.69 11.70 10.16
CA PHE A 97 -22.90 10.50 10.47
C PHE A 97 -22.66 9.58 9.26
N CYS A 98 -23.66 9.47 8.37
CA CYS A 98 -23.59 8.78 7.07
C CYS A 98 -24.09 9.71 5.96
N SER A 99 -23.46 10.88 5.82
CA SER A 99 -23.72 11.76 4.67
C SER A 99 -23.55 11.01 3.34
N ARG A 100 -24.47 11.24 2.38
CA ARG A 100 -24.33 10.80 0.99
C ARG A 100 -22.98 11.21 0.39
N SER A 101 -22.40 12.32 0.82
CA SER A 101 -21.09 12.79 0.38
C SER A 101 -19.96 11.79 0.60
N ILE A 102 -19.98 11.01 1.70
CA ILE A 102 -18.93 10.01 1.97
C ILE A 102 -19.06 8.84 1.00
N GLY A 103 -20.29 8.34 0.80
CA GLY A 103 -20.56 7.25 -0.14
C GLY A 103 -20.26 7.65 -1.59
N ASP A 104 -20.63 8.86 -1.98
CA ASP A 104 -20.43 9.36 -3.35
C ASP A 104 -18.96 9.66 -3.64
N SER A 105 -18.23 10.22 -2.67
CA SER A 105 -16.77 10.45 -2.78
C SER A 105 -16.01 9.12 -2.81
N TYR A 106 -16.37 8.17 -1.94
CA TYR A 106 -15.78 6.82 -1.94
C TYR A 106 -16.07 6.08 -3.25
N PHE A 107 -17.32 6.11 -3.73
CA PHE A 107 -17.70 5.47 -4.99
C PHE A 107 -17.01 6.13 -6.19
N ARG A 108 -16.90 7.46 -6.24
CA ARG A 108 -16.12 8.16 -7.27
C ARG A 108 -14.65 7.79 -7.23
N SER A 109 -14.05 7.70 -6.04
CA SER A 109 -12.65 7.26 -5.89
C SER A 109 -12.42 5.85 -6.42
N LEU A 110 -13.40 4.95 -6.24
CA LEU A 110 -13.36 3.57 -6.70
C LEU A 110 -13.78 3.35 -8.16
N THR A 111 -14.36 4.35 -8.84
CA THR A 111 -14.86 4.19 -10.21
C THR A 111 -14.12 5.07 -11.22
N TYR A 112 -14.00 6.38 -10.95
CA TYR A 112 -13.36 7.33 -11.87
C TYR A 112 -11.85 7.42 -11.65
N SER A 113 -11.42 7.36 -10.39
CA SER A 113 -10.02 7.60 -10.01
C SER A 113 -9.23 6.31 -9.74
N PHE A 114 -9.91 5.16 -9.69
CA PHE A 114 -9.32 3.89 -9.27
C PHE A 114 -8.20 3.41 -10.19
N GLY A 115 -8.30 3.64 -11.50
CA GLY A 115 -7.24 3.27 -12.44
C GLY A 115 -5.92 4.00 -12.14
N SER A 116 -5.98 5.31 -11.92
CA SER A 116 -4.81 6.13 -11.56
C SER A 116 -4.27 5.78 -10.17
N ILE A 117 -5.16 5.49 -9.21
CA ILE A 117 -4.77 5.02 -7.87
C ILE A 117 -4.00 3.70 -7.98
N CYS A 118 -4.53 2.71 -8.70
CA CYS A 118 -3.89 1.42 -8.87
C CYS A 118 -2.55 1.50 -9.60
N LEU A 119 -2.47 2.31 -10.65
CA LEU A 119 -1.22 2.50 -11.42
C LEU A 119 -0.15 3.21 -10.57
N GLY A 120 -0.52 4.32 -9.90
CA GLY A 120 0.40 5.06 -9.04
C GLY A 120 0.93 4.19 -7.89
N SER A 121 0.03 3.43 -7.25
CA SER A 121 0.39 2.47 -6.20
C SER A 121 1.29 1.34 -6.70
N LEU A 122 1.13 0.88 -7.94
CA LEU A 122 1.97 -0.17 -8.52
C LEU A 122 3.42 0.28 -8.69
N VAL A 123 3.62 1.51 -9.17
CA VAL A 123 4.97 2.06 -9.35
C VAL A 123 5.69 2.18 -8.01
N VAL A 124 5.01 2.71 -6.98
CA VAL A 124 5.58 2.80 -5.62
C VAL A 124 5.88 1.42 -5.06
N ALA A 125 4.96 0.45 -5.24
CA ALA A 125 5.14 -0.90 -4.75
C ALA A 125 6.34 -1.62 -5.37
N ILE A 126 6.59 -1.43 -6.67
CA ILE A 126 7.77 -1.99 -7.35
C ILE A 126 9.05 -1.44 -6.74
N VAL A 127 9.15 -0.12 -6.57
CA VAL A 127 10.35 0.51 -5.99
C VAL A 127 10.54 0.08 -4.53
N GLU A 128 9.48 0.05 -3.73
CA GLU A 128 9.54 -0.39 -2.34
C GLU A 128 9.98 -1.86 -2.22
N SER A 129 9.50 -2.72 -3.13
CA SER A 129 9.94 -4.12 -3.17
C SER A 129 11.43 -4.23 -3.47
N LEU A 130 11.95 -3.41 -4.38
CA LEU A 130 13.39 -3.37 -4.69
C LEU A 130 14.21 -2.86 -3.50
N VAL A 131 13.76 -1.81 -2.80
CA VAL A 131 14.41 -1.33 -1.57
C VAL A 131 14.51 -2.45 -0.55
N THR A 132 13.40 -3.15 -0.31
CA THR A 132 13.35 -4.26 0.65
C THR A 132 14.28 -5.41 0.22
N MET A 133 14.35 -5.76 -1.06
CA MET A 133 15.29 -6.78 -1.53
C MET A 133 16.75 -6.37 -1.34
N VAL A 134 17.13 -5.16 -1.74
CA VAL A 134 18.51 -4.66 -1.58
C VAL A 134 18.91 -4.63 -0.11
N ARG A 135 17.99 -4.22 0.77
CA ARG A 135 18.21 -4.23 2.21
C ARG A 135 18.42 -5.64 2.75
N ASN A 136 17.59 -6.61 2.35
CA ASN A 136 17.77 -8.02 2.75
C ASN A 136 19.13 -8.56 2.27
N LEU A 137 19.53 -8.28 1.04
CA LEU A 137 20.84 -8.69 0.49
C LEU A 137 22.01 -8.06 1.25
N ARG A 138 21.87 -6.80 1.66
CA ARG A 138 22.87 -6.11 2.49
C ARG A 138 23.00 -6.76 3.87
N GLU A 139 21.89 -7.16 4.46
CA GLU A 139 21.84 -7.82 5.77
C GLU A 139 22.39 -9.27 5.73
N SER A 140 22.28 -9.97 4.60
CA SER A 140 22.84 -11.31 4.43
C SER A 140 24.36 -11.35 4.22
N GLY A 141 25.03 -10.19 4.10
CA GLY A 141 26.50 -10.10 4.15
C GLY A 141 27.25 -10.55 2.90
N ASP A 142 26.54 -10.79 1.80
CA ASP A 142 27.16 -11.15 0.51
C ASP A 142 27.85 -9.90 -0.08
N GLY A 143 29.13 -10.02 -0.44
CA GLY A 143 30.06 -8.89 -0.59
C GLY A 143 29.56 -7.69 -1.43
N GLY A 144 30.03 -6.48 -1.10
CA GLY A 144 29.64 -5.24 -1.80
C GLY A 144 28.74 -4.29 -0.99
N SER A 145 28.78 -4.38 0.35
CA SER A 145 27.95 -3.60 1.29
C SER A 145 27.87 -2.08 1.00
N VAL A 146 28.94 -1.47 0.51
CA VAL A 146 28.95 -0.03 0.15
C VAL A 146 28.10 0.24 -1.09
N PHE A 147 28.18 -0.58 -2.14
CA PHE A 147 27.36 -0.42 -3.33
C PHE A 147 25.89 -0.68 -3.06
N LEU A 148 25.58 -1.70 -2.24
CA LEU A 148 24.21 -1.98 -1.80
C LEU A 148 23.63 -0.84 -0.96
N CYS A 149 24.44 -0.22 -0.09
CA CYS A 149 24.03 0.96 0.68
C CYS A 149 23.69 2.15 -0.24
N ILE A 150 24.53 2.44 -1.24
CA ILE A 150 24.27 3.51 -2.21
C ILE A 150 22.99 3.21 -3.01
N ALA A 151 22.82 1.98 -3.47
CA ALA A 151 21.64 1.56 -4.21
C ALA A 151 20.36 1.70 -3.36
N GLU A 152 20.40 1.27 -2.10
CA GLU A 152 19.29 1.45 -1.14
C GLU A 152 18.95 2.92 -0.97
N CYS A 153 19.95 3.80 -0.77
CA CYS A 153 19.70 5.24 -0.64
C CYS A 153 19.07 5.86 -1.89
N LEU A 154 19.55 5.48 -3.09
CA LEU A 154 18.99 5.99 -4.35
C LEU A 154 17.57 5.51 -4.59
N LEU A 155 17.28 4.23 -4.30
CA LEU A 155 15.95 3.66 -4.42
C LEU A 155 14.98 4.25 -3.39
N ALA A 156 15.42 4.48 -2.15
CA ALA A 156 14.63 5.16 -1.13
C ALA A 156 14.29 6.60 -1.55
N LEU A 157 15.26 7.36 -2.07
CA LEU A 157 15.02 8.70 -2.59
C LEU A 157 14.05 8.68 -3.78
N LEU A 158 14.19 7.72 -4.69
CA LEU A 158 13.25 7.55 -5.81
C LEU A 158 11.83 7.24 -5.31
N ARG A 159 11.70 6.36 -4.32
CA ARG A 159 10.41 6.06 -3.69
C ARG A 159 9.78 7.33 -3.12
N ASP A 160 10.51 8.10 -2.32
CA ASP A 160 10.00 9.29 -1.66
C ASP A 160 9.47 10.31 -2.69
N ILE A 161 10.19 10.48 -3.81
CA ILE A 161 9.78 11.35 -4.91
C ILE A 161 8.48 10.86 -5.56
N ILE A 162 8.36 9.57 -5.84
CA ILE A 162 7.17 8.99 -6.49
C ILE A 162 5.96 9.06 -5.54
N GLU A 163 6.15 8.73 -4.26
CA GLU A 163 5.10 8.81 -3.24
C GLU A 163 4.61 10.25 -3.07
N TYR A 164 5.53 11.22 -3.10
CA TYR A 164 5.19 12.63 -3.10
C TYR A 164 4.33 13.00 -4.31
N PHE A 165 4.79 12.71 -5.55
CA PHE A 165 4.02 13.04 -6.75
C PHE A 165 2.64 12.39 -6.78
N ASN A 166 2.54 11.13 -6.37
CA ASN A 166 1.26 10.42 -6.26
C ASN A 166 0.32 11.11 -5.28
N THR A 167 0.82 11.53 -4.10
CA THR A 167 0.02 12.25 -3.10
C THR A 167 -0.56 13.55 -3.66
N TRP A 168 0.24 14.34 -4.37
CA TRP A 168 -0.25 15.57 -5.01
C TRP A 168 -1.25 15.32 -6.12
N ALA A 169 -1.01 14.31 -6.96
CA ALA A 169 -1.93 13.91 -8.02
C ALA A 169 -3.28 13.47 -7.43
N PHE A 170 -3.27 12.69 -6.35
CA PHE A 170 -4.47 12.21 -5.68
C PHE A 170 -5.25 13.32 -4.97
N THR A 171 -4.56 14.34 -4.46
CA THR A 171 -5.21 15.52 -3.88
C THR A 171 -5.91 16.38 -4.93
N TYR A 172 -5.45 16.36 -6.18
CA TYR A 172 -6.10 17.07 -7.29
C TYR A 172 -7.31 16.29 -7.85
N VAL A 173 -7.28 14.97 -7.74
CA VAL A 173 -8.29 14.06 -8.32
C VAL A 173 -9.43 13.73 -7.34
N GLY A 174 -9.18 13.78 -6.03
CA GLY A 174 -10.17 13.57 -4.97
C GLY A 174 -10.91 14.85 -4.60
#